data_AF-Q5TKT1-F1
#
_entry.id   AF-Q5TKT1-F1
#
_cell.length_a   1.000
_cell.length_b   1.000
_cell.length_c   1.000
_cell.angle_alpha   90.00
_cell.angle_beta   90.00
_cell.angle_gamma   90.00
#
_symmetry.space_group_name_H-M   'P 1'
#
loop_
_entity.id
_entity.type
_entity.pdbx_description
1 polymer ?
#
loop_
_entity_poly.entity_id
_entity_poly.type
_entity_poly.pdbx_seq_one_letter_code
_entity_poly.pdbx_strand_id
1 'polypeptide(L)'
;MRAPVVSTLVLVWLWCCGSAPGERGQKVSRRAPRTRSCLDLPEEILEQMFGRLSVGVLSAFHHTLQLATPERQNLSCGSASRLARDRPRTPVNLLSLSPWAYRISHDPARYPRYLPEAYCLCKGCLSGLNGEESDRFRSTPVYMPTVILRRTVGPCVGGRHSYTESYVSIAVGCTCVPLLEKDSKIQKSKPSVRRVASKNTVSSTFRKNELN
;
A
#
# COMPACT_ATOMS: atom_id res chain seq x y z
N MET A 1 -58.86 37.11 4.31
CA MET A 1 -60.00 36.17 4.44
C MET A 1 -59.55 34.82 3.91
N ARG A 2 -59.58 33.78 4.75
CA ARG A 2 -59.08 32.43 4.44
C ARG A 2 -60.15 31.70 3.61
N ALA A 3 -59.83 31.34 2.36
CA ALA A 3 -60.72 30.54 1.52
C ALA A 3 -60.46 29.03 1.76
N PRO A 4 -61.51 28.20 1.84
CA PRO A 4 -61.42 26.82 2.30
C PRO A 4 -61.05 25.84 1.19
N VAL A 5 -60.34 24.81 1.59
CA VAL A 5 -59.99 23.60 0.84
C VAL A 5 -61.23 22.70 0.80
N VAL A 6 -61.79 22.46 -0.39
CA VAL A 6 -62.83 21.43 -0.58
C VAL A 6 -62.30 20.41 -1.59
N SER A 7 -62.10 19.21 -1.06
CA SER A 7 -61.58 18.01 -1.69
C SER A 7 -62.62 17.39 -2.61
N THR A 8 -62.38 17.44 -3.92
CA THR A 8 -63.12 16.64 -4.91
C THR A 8 -62.27 15.44 -5.30
N LEU A 9 -62.25 14.44 -4.41
CA LEU A 9 -61.86 13.07 -4.76
C LEU A 9 -63.10 12.32 -5.26
N VAL A 10 -62.86 11.40 -6.18
CA VAL A 10 -63.80 10.38 -6.70
C VAL A 10 -64.63 10.81 -7.91
N LEU A 11 -64.05 10.67 -9.10
CA LEU A 11 -64.76 10.12 -10.27
C LEU A 11 -63.75 9.36 -11.16
N VAL A 12 -63.81 8.02 -11.05
CA VAL A 12 -63.79 7.06 -12.18
C VAL A 12 -62.50 7.07 -13.02
N TRP A 13 -61.44 6.30 -12.72
CA TRP A 13 -61.34 4.84 -12.85
C TRP A 13 -62.40 4.23 -13.79
N LEU A 14 -62.19 4.31 -15.10
CA LEU A 14 -62.46 3.23 -16.08
C LEU A 14 -62.16 3.75 -17.50
N TRP A 15 -60.88 3.78 -17.89
CA TRP A 15 -60.48 3.67 -19.30
C TRP A 15 -59.38 2.61 -19.39
N CYS A 16 -59.81 1.37 -19.13
CA CYS A 16 -59.16 0.18 -19.66
C CYS A 16 -59.67 -0.07 -21.08
N CYS A 17 -58.82 -0.68 -21.90
CA CYS A 17 -59.08 -1.19 -23.26
C CYS A 17 -58.84 -0.19 -24.41
N GLY A 18 -57.55 0.08 -24.65
CA GLY A 18 -57.04 0.56 -25.94
C GLY A 18 -55.80 -0.24 -26.33
N SER A 19 -55.99 -1.49 -26.77
CA SER A 19 -54.94 -2.34 -27.33
C SER A 19 -54.50 -1.80 -28.69
N ALA A 20 -53.34 -1.17 -28.76
CA ALA A 20 -52.64 -0.95 -30.02
C ALA A 20 -51.30 -1.70 -29.97
N PRO A 21 -51.14 -2.80 -30.74
CA PRO A 21 -49.89 -3.52 -30.83
C PRO A 21 -49.05 -2.86 -31.92
N GLY A 22 -47.94 -2.24 -31.55
CA GLY A 22 -47.06 -1.67 -32.57
C GLY A 22 -46.08 -0.70 -31.97
N GLU A 23 -44.91 -1.21 -31.61
CA GLU A 23 -43.61 -0.66 -31.99
C GLU A 23 -42.60 -1.34 -31.06
N ARG A 24 -41.71 -2.09 -31.70
CA ARG A 24 -40.64 -2.84 -31.07
C ARG A 24 -39.63 -1.82 -30.54
N GLY A 25 -39.94 -1.24 -29.38
CA GLY A 25 -39.16 -0.20 -28.73
C GLY A 25 -37.70 -0.65 -28.65
N GLN A 26 -36.87 -0.01 -29.47
CA GLN A 26 -35.43 -0.19 -29.49
C GLN A 26 -34.95 0.03 -28.05
N LYS A 27 -34.42 -1.02 -27.42
CA LYS A 27 -33.86 -0.93 -26.07
C LYS A 27 -32.68 0.04 -26.13
N VAL A 28 -32.96 1.33 -25.91
CA VAL A 28 -31.94 2.35 -25.70
C VAL A 28 -31.26 1.96 -24.40
N SER A 29 -30.12 1.28 -24.54
CA SER A 29 -29.22 0.99 -23.44
C SER A 29 -28.82 2.33 -22.85
N ARG A 30 -29.45 2.71 -21.73
CA ARG A 30 -29.03 3.85 -20.93
C ARG A 30 -27.64 3.51 -20.42
N ARG A 31 -26.60 3.97 -21.12
CA ARG A 31 -25.24 3.98 -20.57
C ARG A 31 -25.36 4.69 -19.22
N ALA A 32 -25.15 3.93 -18.15
CA ALA A 32 -25.07 4.50 -16.82
C ALA A 32 -24.10 5.69 -16.89
N PRO A 33 -24.49 6.89 -16.41
CA PRO A 33 -23.62 8.05 -16.47
C PRO A 33 -22.30 7.66 -15.82
N ARG A 34 -21.22 7.61 -16.61
CA ARG A 34 -19.88 7.32 -16.10
C ARG A 34 -19.58 8.42 -15.10
N THR A 35 -19.71 8.11 -13.81
CA THR A 35 -19.28 8.99 -12.75
C THR A 35 -17.79 9.22 -12.99
N ARG A 36 -17.42 10.44 -13.37
CA ARG A 36 -16.02 10.77 -13.60
C ARG A 36 -15.29 10.53 -12.28
N SER A 37 -14.21 9.74 -12.32
CA SER A 37 -13.32 9.59 -11.18
C SER A 37 -12.70 10.94 -10.84
N CYS A 38 -12.51 11.24 -9.55
CA CYS A 38 -11.80 12.46 -9.19
C CYS A 38 -10.37 12.41 -9.75
N LEU A 39 -9.88 13.58 -10.16
CA LEU A 39 -8.49 13.76 -10.53
C LEU A 39 -7.63 13.98 -9.28
N ASP A 40 -6.33 13.78 -9.40
CA ASP A 40 -5.40 14.20 -8.37
C ASP A 40 -5.23 15.72 -8.35
N LEU A 41 -4.79 16.24 -7.20
CA LEU A 41 -4.23 17.59 -7.13
C LEU A 41 -2.98 17.65 -8.04
N PRO A 42 -2.71 18.80 -8.68
CA PRO A 42 -1.44 19.04 -9.35
C PRO A 42 -0.26 18.75 -8.42
N GLU A 43 0.82 18.22 -8.97
CA GLU A 43 2.01 17.82 -8.21
C GLU A 43 2.58 19.00 -7.42
N GLU A 44 2.56 20.21 -8.01
CA GLU A 44 3.08 21.44 -7.40
C GLU A 44 2.32 21.80 -6.12
N ILE A 45 1.01 21.53 -6.08
CA ILE A 45 0.18 21.77 -4.90
C ILE A 45 0.46 20.72 -3.83
N LEU A 46 0.63 19.45 -4.21
CA LEU A 46 1.00 18.37 -3.29
C LEU A 46 2.39 18.60 -2.69
N GLU A 47 3.36 19.05 -3.49
CA GLU A 47 4.68 19.46 -3.04
C GLU A 47 4.64 20.62 -2.06
N GLN A 48 3.78 21.60 -2.32
CA GLN A 48 3.61 22.73 -1.42
C GLN A 48 2.99 22.30 -0.08
N MET A 49 2.00 21.41 -0.09
CA MET A 49 1.39 20.86 1.13
C MET A 49 2.40 20.01 1.94
N PHE A 50 3.20 19.17 1.28
CA PHE A 50 4.18 18.32 1.94
C PHE A 50 5.43 19.09 2.40
N GLY A 51 5.76 20.18 1.71
CA GLY A 51 6.98 20.95 1.88
C GLY A 51 8.03 20.58 0.83
N ARG A 52 8.39 21.56 -0.01
CA ARG A 52 9.29 21.40 -1.17
C ARG A 52 10.63 20.73 -0.82
N LEU A 53 11.25 21.12 0.30
CA LEU A 53 12.53 20.56 0.73
C LEU A 53 12.40 19.07 1.10
N SER A 54 11.34 18.72 1.84
CA SER A 54 11.09 17.34 2.25
C SER A 54 10.81 16.44 1.05
N VAL A 55 10.02 16.91 0.07
CA VAL A 55 9.82 16.17 -1.19
C VAL A 55 11.13 16.02 -1.94
N GLY A 56 11.92 17.10 -2.06
CA GLY A 56 13.18 17.08 -2.79
C GLY A 56 14.15 16.01 -2.26
N VAL A 57 14.29 15.90 -0.94
CA VAL A 57 15.13 14.86 -0.31
C VAL A 57 14.65 13.47 -0.66
N LEU A 58 13.34 13.20 -0.55
CA LEU A 58 12.81 11.87 -0.83
C LEU A 58 12.88 11.53 -2.33
N SER A 59 12.58 12.48 -3.20
CA SER A 59 12.67 12.32 -4.64
C SER A 59 14.10 12.03 -5.09
N ALA A 60 15.08 12.79 -4.57
CA ALA A 60 16.50 12.53 -4.82
C ALA A 60 16.93 11.13 -4.35
N PHE A 61 16.46 10.70 -3.17
CA PHE A 61 16.73 9.36 -2.68
C PHE A 61 16.12 8.27 -3.57
N HIS A 62 14.86 8.43 -3.96
CA HIS A 62 14.18 7.54 -4.89
C HIS A 62 14.94 7.42 -6.22
N HIS A 63 15.34 8.55 -6.83
CA HIS A 63 16.12 8.55 -8.06
C HIS A 63 17.49 7.88 -7.90
N THR A 64 18.17 8.11 -6.78
CA THR A 64 19.46 7.46 -6.48
C THR A 64 19.32 5.93 -6.41
N LEU A 65 18.22 5.45 -5.85
CA LEU A 65 17.94 4.01 -5.78
C LEU A 65 17.58 3.40 -7.15
N GLN A 66 16.96 4.16 -8.04
CA GLN A 66 16.68 3.72 -9.42
C GLN A 66 17.96 3.55 -10.25
N LEU A 67 18.98 4.37 -9.99
CA LEU A 67 20.30 4.26 -10.63
C LEU A 67 21.13 3.07 -10.12
N ALA A 68 20.67 2.40 -9.05
CA ALA A 68 21.37 1.27 -8.49
C ALA A 68 21.37 0.08 -9.47
N THR A 69 22.53 -0.55 -9.64
CA THR A 69 22.72 -1.65 -10.61
C THR A 69 21.69 -2.78 -10.42
N PRO A 70 21.20 -3.43 -11.50
CA PRO A 70 20.21 -4.51 -11.41
C PRO A 70 20.62 -5.68 -10.51
N GLU A 71 21.94 -5.93 -10.37
CA GLU A 71 22.52 -6.89 -9.43
C GLU A 71 22.00 -6.68 -7.97
N ARG A 72 21.53 -5.48 -7.63
CA ARG A 72 20.98 -5.14 -6.31
C ARG A 72 19.52 -5.53 -6.11
N GLN A 73 18.77 -5.89 -7.15
CA GLN A 73 17.35 -6.20 -7.02
C GLN A 73 17.09 -7.55 -6.33
N ASN A 74 18.04 -8.48 -6.44
CA ASN A 74 17.92 -9.85 -5.92
C ASN A 74 19.02 -10.18 -4.90
N LEU A 75 19.36 -9.21 -4.04
CA LEU A 75 20.34 -9.44 -2.98
C LEU A 75 19.78 -10.43 -1.95
N SER A 76 20.57 -11.45 -1.67
CA SER A 76 20.43 -12.34 -0.53
C SER A 76 21.45 -11.98 0.56
N CYS A 77 21.25 -12.50 1.77
CA CYS A 77 22.24 -12.39 2.85
C CYS A 77 23.64 -12.86 2.42
N GLY A 78 23.73 -14.04 1.79
CA GLY A 78 25.01 -14.62 1.37
C GLY A 78 25.73 -13.81 0.28
N SER A 79 24.98 -13.22 -0.66
CA SER A 79 25.58 -12.32 -1.65
C SER A 79 26.05 -11.01 -1.04
N ALA A 80 25.37 -10.47 -0.02
CA ALA A 80 25.81 -9.24 0.65
C ALA A 80 27.16 -9.45 1.35
N SER A 81 27.32 -10.59 2.05
CA SER A 81 28.59 -10.98 2.70
C SER A 81 29.75 -11.09 1.69
N ARG A 82 29.49 -11.67 0.50
CA ARG A 82 30.49 -11.76 -0.59
C ARG A 82 30.82 -10.39 -1.19
N LEU A 83 29.81 -9.59 -1.51
CA LEU A 83 30.01 -8.24 -2.07
C LEU A 83 30.77 -7.33 -1.11
N ALA A 84 30.62 -7.53 0.20
CA ALA A 84 31.38 -6.80 1.21
C ALA A 84 32.88 -7.10 1.19
N ARG A 85 33.28 -8.30 0.74
CA ARG A 85 34.68 -8.73 0.66
C ARG A 85 35.33 -8.36 -0.67
N ASP A 86 34.60 -8.56 -1.77
CA ASP A 86 35.21 -8.61 -3.10
C ASP A 86 35.26 -7.25 -3.81
N ARG A 87 34.49 -6.24 -3.37
CA ARG A 87 34.37 -4.96 -4.10
C ARG A 87 34.69 -3.73 -3.23
N PRO A 88 35.69 -2.91 -3.59
CA PRO A 88 36.11 -1.75 -2.79
C PRO A 88 35.10 -0.59 -2.79
N ARG A 89 34.14 -0.57 -3.72
CA ARG A 89 33.07 0.45 -3.82
C ARG A 89 31.70 -0.08 -3.39
N THR A 90 31.68 -1.10 -2.55
CA THR A 90 30.44 -1.62 -1.98
C THR A 90 29.85 -0.56 -1.02
N PRO A 91 28.59 -0.16 -1.19
CA PRO A 91 28.00 0.84 -0.30
C PRO A 91 27.81 0.30 1.11
N VAL A 92 27.82 1.22 2.06
CA VAL A 92 27.87 0.94 3.50
C VAL A 92 26.76 0.01 4.00
N ASN A 93 25.57 0.06 3.38
CA ASN A 93 24.45 -0.81 3.75
C ASN A 93 24.75 -2.31 3.54
N LEU A 94 25.66 -2.65 2.63
CA LEU A 94 26.09 -4.04 2.41
C LEU A 94 27.33 -4.42 3.24
N LEU A 95 28.08 -3.43 3.74
CA LEU A 95 29.21 -3.62 4.66
C LEU A 95 28.80 -3.73 6.13
N SER A 96 27.53 -3.42 6.44
CA SER A 96 26.96 -3.56 7.78
C SER A 96 26.99 -5.00 8.28
N LEU A 97 27.11 -5.20 9.59
CA LEU A 97 26.86 -6.50 10.23
C LEU A 97 25.42 -6.97 10.06
N SER A 98 24.50 -6.05 9.77
CA SER A 98 23.10 -6.33 9.46
C SER A 98 22.76 -5.74 8.09
N PRO A 99 23.21 -6.37 6.99
CA PRO A 99 23.04 -5.79 5.67
C PRO A 99 21.57 -5.56 5.33
N TRP A 100 21.28 -4.47 4.62
CA TRP A 100 19.93 -4.18 4.14
C TRP A 100 19.93 -3.77 2.68
N ALA A 101 18.78 -3.93 2.05
CA ALA A 101 18.48 -3.37 0.74
C ALA A 101 17.21 -2.51 0.81
N TYR A 102 16.91 -1.82 -0.28
CA TYR A 102 15.73 -0.97 -0.38
C TYR A 102 14.73 -1.55 -1.36
N ARG A 103 13.46 -1.51 -0.98
CA ARG A 103 12.33 -1.71 -1.87
C ARG A 103 11.58 -0.38 -2.00
N ILE A 104 11.07 -0.07 -3.17
CA ILE A 104 10.27 1.13 -3.38
C ILE A 104 8.80 0.71 -3.33
N SER A 105 8.08 1.17 -2.32
CA SER A 105 6.63 0.98 -2.27
C SER A 105 5.94 2.01 -3.15
N HIS A 106 5.00 1.58 -3.97
CA HIS A 106 4.17 2.45 -4.80
C HIS A 106 2.73 2.42 -4.30
N ASP A 107 2.17 3.60 -4.02
CA ASP A 107 0.78 3.77 -3.59
C ASP A 107 0.18 4.99 -4.29
N PRO A 108 -0.77 4.81 -5.22
CA PRO A 108 -1.34 5.91 -5.98
C PRO A 108 -2.26 6.82 -5.14
N ALA A 109 -2.70 6.37 -3.96
CA ALA A 109 -3.54 7.14 -3.05
C ALA A 109 -2.71 7.94 -2.04
N ARG A 110 -1.39 8.02 -2.23
CA ARG A 110 -0.45 8.67 -1.33
C ARG A 110 0.45 9.64 -2.08
N TYR A 111 0.83 10.71 -1.40
CA TYR A 111 1.91 11.59 -1.79
C TYR A 111 3.01 11.59 -0.72
N PRO A 112 4.28 11.38 -1.09
CA PRO A 112 4.75 10.94 -2.40
C PRO A 112 4.34 9.49 -2.71
N ARG A 113 4.11 9.21 -4.00
CA ARG A 113 3.60 7.91 -4.46
C ARG A 113 4.63 6.79 -4.27
N TYR A 114 5.88 7.12 -4.54
CA TYR A 114 7.02 6.22 -4.37
C TYR A 114 7.71 6.52 -3.03
N LEU A 115 7.80 5.50 -2.19
CA LEU A 115 8.38 5.61 -0.87
C LEU A 115 9.37 4.47 -0.64
N PRO A 116 10.68 4.76 -0.64
CA PRO A 116 11.72 3.79 -0.34
C PRO A 116 11.65 3.28 1.11
N GLU A 117 11.73 1.97 1.27
CA GLU A 117 11.73 1.30 2.57
C GLU A 117 12.86 0.26 2.61
N ALA A 118 13.66 0.28 3.68
CA ALA A 118 14.71 -0.68 3.92
C ALA A 118 14.14 -2.02 4.38
N TYR A 119 14.83 -3.11 4.04
CA TYR A 119 14.57 -4.42 4.60
C TYR A 119 15.89 -5.17 4.82
N CYS A 120 15.95 -5.93 5.91
CA CYS A 120 17.17 -6.66 6.26
C CYS A 120 17.34 -7.87 5.33
N LEU A 121 18.56 -8.06 4.85
CA LEU A 121 18.92 -9.19 3.98
C LEU A 121 19.14 -10.48 4.78
N CYS A 122 19.64 -10.35 6.00
CA CYS A 122 19.94 -11.44 6.93
C CYS A 122 18.92 -11.46 8.08
N LYS A 123 18.72 -12.61 8.74
CA LYS A 123 17.87 -12.70 9.94
C LYS A 123 18.67 -12.40 11.20
N GLY A 124 19.87 -12.97 11.31
CA GLY A 124 20.92 -12.70 12.26
C GLY A 124 21.91 -11.66 11.74
N CYS A 125 23.04 -11.52 12.43
CA CYS A 125 24.10 -10.59 12.05
C CYS A 125 25.34 -11.32 11.58
N LEU A 126 26.07 -10.72 10.63
CA LEU A 126 27.31 -11.22 10.05
C LEU A 126 28.49 -10.98 11.00
N SER A 127 28.57 -11.76 12.07
CA SER A 127 29.60 -11.62 13.12
C SER A 127 30.65 -12.74 13.08
N GLY A 128 30.41 -13.84 12.33
CA GLY A 128 31.39 -14.91 12.19
C GLY A 128 32.64 -14.49 11.40
N LEU A 129 33.77 -15.19 11.59
CA LEU A 129 35.04 -14.90 10.90
C LEU A 129 34.88 -14.79 9.38
N ASN A 130 33.99 -15.61 8.81
CA ASN A 130 33.73 -15.65 7.37
C ASN A 130 32.51 -14.82 6.93
N GLY A 131 32.06 -13.88 7.76
CA GLY A 131 30.81 -13.17 7.53
C GLY A 131 29.62 -14.12 7.60
N GLU A 132 29.69 -15.07 8.54
CA GLU A 132 28.62 -16.01 8.83
C GLU A 132 27.60 -15.38 9.78
N GLU A 133 26.36 -15.78 9.59
CA GLU A 133 25.24 -15.32 10.42
C GLU A 133 25.33 -15.94 11.81
N SER A 134 25.32 -15.11 12.85
CA SER A 134 25.34 -15.57 14.24
C SER A 134 23.92 -15.75 14.78
N ASP A 135 23.64 -16.94 15.32
CA ASP A 135 22.39 -17.27 16.02
C ASP A 135 22.22 -16.58 17.38
N ARG A 136 23.19 -15.75 17.81
CA ARG A 136 23.08 -14.97 19.06
C ARG A 136 22.56 -13.56 18.84
N PHE A 137 22.47 -13.13 17.60
CA PHE A 137 22.07 -11.79 17.23
C PHE A 137 20.95 -11.81 16.19
N ARG A 138 20.24 -10.70 16.05
CA ARG A 138 19.18 -10.49 15.07
C ARG A 138 19.40 -9.18 14.33
N SER A 139 19.30 -9.24 13.01
CA SER A 139 19.12 -8.05 12.18
C SER A 139 17.69 -7.53 12.36
N THR A 140 17.56 -6.30 12.83
CA THR A 140 16.28 -5.65 13.12
C THR A 140 16.17 -4.33 12.36
N PRO A 141 15.04 -4.05 11.69
CA PRO A 141 14.85 -2.78 11.01
C PRO A 141 14.82 -1.61 12.01
N VAL A 142 15.48 -0.51 11.64
CA VAL A 142 15.41 0.76 12.37
C VAL A 142 14.37 1.65 11.69
N TYR A 143 13.38 2.06 12.46
CA TYR A 143 12.24 2.83 11.97
C TYR A 143 12.39 4.33 12.23
N MET A 144 11.92 5.13 11.28
CA MET A 144 11.83 6.59 11.40
C MET A 144 10.38 7.06 11.13
N PRO A 145 9.84 7.99 11.93
CA PRO A 145 8.56 8.61 11.64
C PRO A 145 8.67 9.46 10.38
N THR A 146 7.74 9.28 9.45
CA THR A 146 7.70 9.98 8.17
C THR A 146 6.28 10.47 7.89
N VAL A 147 6.16 11.74 7.49
CA VAL A 147 4.88 12.31 7.05
C VAL A 147 4.60 11.91 5.61
N ILE A 148 3.32 11.71 5.28
CA ILE A 148 2.78 11.48 3.94
C ILE A 148 1.45 12.24 3.82
N LEU A 149 1.04 12.58 2.59
CA LEU A 149 -0.35 12.99 2.34
C LEU A 149 -1.13 11.77 1.85
N ARG A 150 -2.25 11.48 2.47
CA ARG A 150 -3.18 10.43 2.04
C ARG A 150 -4.40 11.05 1.39
N ARG A 151 -4.82 10.45 0.28
CA ARG A 151 -6.08 10.77 -0.37
C ARG A 151 -7.23 10.52 0.60
N THR A 152 -8.06 11.52 0.83
CA THR A 152 -9.26 11.39 1.66
C THR A 152 -10.33 10.60 0.89
N VAL A 153 -10.98 9.65 1.56
CA VAL A 153 -12.15 8.96 1.02
C VAL A 153 -13.35 9.90 1.15
N GLY A 154 -13.93 10.31 0.03
CA GLY A 154 -15.03 11.26 0.03
C GLY A 154 -15.38 11.79 -1.37
N PRO A 155 -16.36 12.69 -1.46
CA PRO A 155 -16.72 13.34 -2.71
C PRO A 155 -15.57 14.20 -3.24
N CYS A 156 -15.51 14.35 -4.56
CA CYS A 156 -14.52 15.24 -5.18
C CYS A 156 -14.83 16.71 -4.83
N VAL A 157 -13.81 17.50 -4.53
CA VAL A 157 -13.92 18.96 -4.42
C VAL A 157 -13.38 19.57 -5.71
N GLY A 158 -14.24 20.25 -6.47
CA GLY A 158 -13.86 20.80 -7.78
C GLY A 158 -13.37 19.73 -8.77
N GLY A 159 -13.90 18.49 -8.67
CA GLY A 159 -13.48 17.37 -9.51
C GLY A 159 -12.15 16.71 -9.11
N ARG A 160 -11.55 17.11 -7.97
CA ARG A 160 -10.29 16.56 -7.47
C ARG A 160 -10.43 15.91 -6.10
N HIS A 161 -9.50 15.01 -5.81
CA HIS A 161 -9.36 14.43 -4.49
C HIS A 161 -8.81 15.44 -3.48
N SER A 162 -9.33 15.38 -2.26
CA SER A 162 -8.73 16.04 -1.10
C SER A 162 -7.65 15.15 -0.50
N TYR A 163 -6.70 15.79 0.19
CA TYR A 163 -5.57 15.13 0.82
C TYR A 163 -5.45 15.57 2.27
N THR A 164 -5.04 14.66 3.14
CA THR A 164 -4.81 14.89 4.56
C THR A 164 -3.47 14.33 4.97
N GLU A 165 -2.76 15.03 5.85
CA GLU A 165 -1.51 14.55 6.42
C GLU A 165 -1.72 13.28 7.25
N SER A 166 -0.75 12.38 7.16
CA SER A 166 -0.74 11.13 7.91
C SER A 166 0.69 10.72 8.21
N TYR A 167 0.92 10.12 9.37
CA TYR A 167 2.23 9.68 9.81
C TYR A 167 2.37 8.18 9.62
N VAL A 168 3.50 7.76 9.06
CA VAL A 168 3.87 6.36 8.85
C VAL A 168 5.25 6.11 9.42
N SER A 169 5.51 4.85 9.78
CA SER A 169 6.81 4.39 10.24
C SER A 169 7.51 3.67 9.09
N ILE A 170 8.71 4.11 8.71
CA ILE A 170 9.46 3.56 7.58
C ILE A 170 10.79 3.05 8.08
N ALA A 171 11.15 1.83 7.69
CA ALA A 171 12.48 1.30 7.95
C ALA A 171 13.50 2.05 7.07
N VAL A 172 14.50 2.67 7.69
CA VAL A 172 15.56 3.44 7.00
C VAL A 172 16.86 2.64 6.83
N GLY A 173 17.02 1.59 7.63
CA GLY A 173 18.13 0.66 7.59
C GLY A 173 17.89 -0.51 8.55
N CYS A 174 18.94 -1.30 8.77
CA CYS A 174 18.92 -2.39 9.75
C CYS A 174 20.07 -2.24 10.75
N THR A 175 19.84 -2.75 11.95
CA THR A 175 20.81 -2.79 13.04
C THR A 175 20.90 -4.19 13.63
N CYS A 176 22.01 -4.47 14.31
CA CYS A 176 22.25 -5.73 14.97
C CYS A 176 21.90 -5.63 16.47
N VAL A 177 21.02 -6.52 16.94
CA VAL A 177 20.64 -6.60 18.36
C VAL A 177 20.89 -7.99 18.93
N PRO A 178 21.28 -8.12 20.22
CA PRO A 178 21.39 -9.42 20.85
C PRO A 178 20.03 -10.11 20.98
N LEU A 179 19.99 -11.43 20.80
CA LEU A 179 18.80 -12.21 21.10
C LEU A 179 18.62 -12.34 22.61
N LEU A 180 17.50 -11.81 23.12
CA LEU A 180 17.10 -12.04 24.50
C LEU A 180 16.63 -13.49 24.65
N GLU A 181 16.98 -14.16 25.76
CA GLU A 181 16.73 -15.60 25.96
C GLU A 181 15.28 -16.04 25.70
N LYS A 182 14.31 -15.17 25.99
CA LYS A 182 12.87 -15.41 25.76
C LYS A 182 12.55 -15.67 24.28
N ASP A 183 13.22 -14.99 23.35
CA ASP A 183 13.00 -15.14 21.91
C ASP A 183 13.52 -16.48 21.38
N SER A 184 14.60 -16.97 21.98
CA SER A 184 15.25 -18.23 21.60
C SER A 184 14.33 -19.44 21.81
N LYS A 185 13.48 -19.39 22.84
CA LYS A 185 12.49 -20.45 23.13
C LYS A 185 11.31 -20.43 22.15
N ILE A 186 10.86 -19.24 21.73
CA ILE A 186 9.74 -19.07 20.79
C ILE A 186 10.13 -19.55 19.38
N GLN A 187 11.38 -19.35 18.95
CA GLN A 187 11.84 -19.89 17.66
C GLN A 187 11.91 -21.42 17.66
N LYS A 188 12.30 -22.05 18.78
CA LYS A 188 12.33 -23.51 18.92
C LYS A 188 10.94 -24.14 19.00
N SER A 189 9.94 -23.41 19.51
CA SER A 189 8.58 -23.95 19.68
C SER A 189 7.68 -23.82 18.45
N LYS A 190 8.09 -23.13 17.37
CA LYS A 190 7.35 -23.18 16.10
C LYS A 190 7.62 -24.53 15.42
N PRO A 191 6.66 -25.48 15.41
CA PRO A 191 6.86 -26.74 14.72
C PRO A 191 6.88 -26.45 13.22
N SER A 192 7.80 -27.05 12.49
CA SER A 192 7.78 -27.00 11.03
C SER A 192 6.47 -27.64 10.55
N VAL A 193 5.47 -26.81 10.26
CA VAL A 193 4.22 -27.26 9.64
C VAL A 193 4.61 -27.85 8.28
N ARG A 194 4.60 -29.18 8.19
CA ARG A 194 4.75 -29.91 6.93
C ARG A 194 3.69 -29.38 5.98
N ARG A 195 4.14 -28.83 4.85
CA ARG A 195 3.28 -28.44 3.73
C ARG A 195 2.57 -29.70 3.22
N VAL A 196 1.33 -29.91 3.65
CA VAL A 196 0.42 -30.79 2.92
C VAL A 196 -0.18 -29.96 1.79
N ALA A 197 -0.07 -30.48 0.58
CA ALA A 197 -0.47 -29.81 -0.65
C ALA A 197 -1.95 -29.41 -0.61
N SER A 198 -2.20 -28.11 -0.81
CA SER A 198 -3.51 -27.51 -0.99
C SER A 198 -4.17 -28.09 -2.24
N LYS A 199 -5.23 -28.88 -2.08
CA LYS A 199 -6.20 -29.12 -3.15
C LYS A 199 -7.26 -28.03 -3.05
N ASN A 200 -7.35 -27.27 -4.13
CA ASN A 200 -8.31 -26.18 -4.35
C ASN A 200 -9.75 -26.65 -4.13
N THR A 201 -10.44 -26.03 -3.17
CA THR A 201 -11.90 -25.95 -3.20
C THR A 201 -12.29 -24.50 -2.96
N VAL A 202 -12.57 -23.81 -4.06
CA VAL A 202 -13.28 -22.53 -4.08
C VAL A 202 -14.75 -22.83 -3.77
N SER A 203 -15.30 -22.24 -2.72
CA SER A 203 -16.71 -21.85 -2.76
C SER A 203 -17.01 -20.71 -1.79
N SER A 204 -17.42 -19.61 -2.39
CA SER A 204 -17.92 -18.37 -1.82
C SER A 204 -19.22 -18.55 -1.04
N THR A 205 -19.37 -17.82 0.08
CA THR A 205 -20.55 -16.98 0.37
C THR A 205 -20.40 -16.38 1.77
N PHE A 206 -20.17 -15.06 1.85
CA PHE A 206 -20.36 -14.31 3.09
C PHE A 206 -21.51 -13.33 2.87
N ARG A 207 -22.68 -13.69 3.41
CA ARG A 207 -23.88 -12.86 3.40
C ARG A 207 -23.69 -11.69 4.36
N LYS A 208 -24.03 -10.49 3.90
CA LYS A 208 -24.18 -9.28 4.70
C LYS A 208 -25.34 -9.45 5.69
N ASN A 209 -25.08 -9.16 6.96
CA ASN A 209 -26.13 -8.96 7.95
C ASN A 209 -26.80 -7.60 7.72
N GLU A 210 -28.11 -7.63 7.57
CA GLU A 210 -28.99 -6.46 7.65
C GLU A 210 -29.00 -5.94 9.09
N LEU A 211 -28.83 -4.62 9.22
CA LEU A 211 -29.23 -3.83 10.38
C LEU A 211 -30.67 -3.38 10.11
N ASN A 212 -31.60 -3.87 10.91
CA ASN A 212 -32.83 -3.18 11.28
C ASN A 212 -33.13 -3.50 12.75
#